data_AF-A0A847V5D5-F1
#
_entry.id   AF-A0A847V5D5-F1
#
_cell.length_a   1.000
_cell.length_b   1.000
_cell.length_c   1.000
_cell.angle_alpha   90.00
_cell.angle_beta   90.00
_cell.angle_gamma   90.00
#
_symmetry.space_group_name_H-M   'P 1'
#
loop_
_entity.id
_entity.type
_entity.pdbx_description
1 polymer ?
#
loop_
_entity_poly.entity_id
_entity_poly.type
_entity_poly.pdbx_seq_one_letter_code
_entity_poly.pdbx_strand_id
1 'polypeptide(L)'
;MNRTAWNLLVDLISFLAFFASTASGLVLWWALPAPGSGFRRGGAAVAGELFLGLSTPEWVAIHRITSLILAALILLHIALHWNWIRKWVR
;
A
#
# COMPACT_ATOMS: atom_id res chain seq x y z
N MET A 1 19.75 14.98 12.86
CA MET A 1 19.90 13.75 12.06
C MET A 1 20.65 14.09 10.77
N ASN A 2 21.61 13.26 10.36
CA ASN A 2 22.32 13.46 9.09
C ASN A 2 21.40 13.10 7.90
N ARG A 3 21.72 13.61 6.70
CA ARG A 3 20.90 13.39 5.50
C ARG A 3 20.70 11.90 5.18
N THR A 4 21.70 11.08 5.46
CA THR A 4 21.65 9.63 5.29
C THR A 4 20.60 8.96 6.18
N ALA A 5 20.50 9.35 7.46
CA ALA A 5 19.49 8.80 8.36
C ALA A 5 18.06 9.16 7.91
N TRP A 6 17.85 10.38 7.39
CA TRP A 6 16.55 10.78 6.83
C TRP A 6 16.17 9.98 5.60
N ASN A 7 17.11 9.77 4.67
CA ASN A 7 16.86 8.94 3.49
C ASN A 7 16.52 7.49 3.90
N LEU A 8 17.31 6.90 4.79
CA LEU A 8 17.08 5.54 5.29
C LEU A 8 15.71 5.41 5.97
N LEU A 9 15.31 6.40 6.76
CA LEU A 9 14.01 6.42 7.44
C LEU A 9 12.86 6.49 6.42
N VAL A 10 12.93 7.38 5.44
CA VAL A 10 11.89 7.50 4.41
C VAL A 10 11.80 6.22 3.59
N ASP A 11 12.93 5.63 3.22
CA ASP A 11 12.98 4.38 2.45
C ASP A 11 12.40 3.21 3.23
N LEU A 12 12.76 3.08 4.52
CA LEU A 12 12.27 2.02 5.39
C LEU A 12 10.75 2.14 5.62
N ILE A 13 10.25 3.34 5.91
CA ILE A 13 8.80 3.55 6.10
C ILE A 13 8.06 3.32 4.78
N SER A 14 8.61 3.75 3.65
CA SER A 14 8.04 3.47 2.32
C SER A 14 7.94 1.97 2.06
N PHE A 15 8.99 1.22 2.39
CA PHE A 15 9.02 -0.23 2.26
C PHE A 15 7.94 -0.91 3.12
N LEU A 16 7.80 -0.51 4.39
CA LEU A 16 6.75 -1.06 5.26
C LEU A 16 5.33 -0.69 4.79
N ALA A 17 5.13 0.56 4.35
CA ALA A 17 3.85 1.01 3.80
C ALA A 17 3.49 0.26 2.51
N PHE A 18 4.48 -0.05 1.67
CA PHE A 18 4.32 -0.88 0.48
C PHE A 18 3.85 -2.29 0.83
N PHE A 19 4.49 -2.94 1.82
CA PHE A 19 4.08 -4.27 2.26
C PHE A 19 2.66 -4.28 2.85
N ALA A 20 2.33 -3.30 3.70
CA ALA A 20 1.00 -3.19 4.28
C ALA A 20 -0.10 -2.94 3.23
N SER A 21 0.18 -2.04 2.28
CA SER A 21 -0.72 -1.75 1.15
C SER A 21 -0.88 -2.96 0.24
N THR A 22 0.21 -3.68 -0.06
CA THR A 22 0.17 -4.88 -0.90
C THR A 22 -0.58 -6.01 -0.23
N ALA A 23 -0.29 -6.30 1.04
CA ALA A 23 -0.96 -7.36 1.80
C ALA A 23 -2.47 -7.12 1.90
N SER A 24 -2.89 -5.91 2.29
CA SER A 24 -4.31 -5.55 2.36
C SER A 24 -5.00 -5.59 0.99
N GLY A 25 -4.32 -5.18 -0.08
CA GLY A 25 -4.83 -5.30 -1.45
C GLY A 25 -5.00 -6.75 -1.89
N LEU A 26 -4.05 -7.63 -1.55
CA LEU A 26 -4.15 -9.07 -1.80
C LEU A 26 -5.30 -9.70 -1.02
N VAL A 27 -5.51 -9.31 0.23
CA VAL A 27 -6.66 -9.76 1.03
C VAL A 27 -7.97 -9.38 0.35
N LEU A 28 -8.12 -8.12 -0.07
CA LEU A 28 -9.32 -7.66 -0.77
C LEU A 28 -9.48 -8.31 -2.15
N TRP A 29 -8.39 -8.65 -2.83
CA TRP A 29 -8.44 -9.25 -4.16
C TRP A 29 -8.74 -10.76 -4.13
N TRP A 30 -8.25 -11.48 -3.11
CA TRP A 30 -8.34 -12.95 -3.02
C TRP A 30 -9.31 -13.43 -1.95
N ALA A 31 -9.21 -12.91 -0.73
CA ALA A 31 -9.93 -13.41 0.43
C ALA A 31 -11.32 -12.77 0.57
N LEU A 32 -11.44 -11.46 0.28
CA LEU A 32 -12.69 -10.70 0.40
C LEU A 32 -13.01 -9.92 -0.90
N PRO A 33 -13.17 -10.60 -2.05
CA PRO A 33 -13.46 -9.94 -3.31
C PRO A 33 -14.83 -9.24 -3.27
N ALA A 34 -14.86 -7.95 -3.58
CA ALA A 34 -16.12 -7.22 -3.75
C ALA A 34 -16.87 -7.73 -4.99
N PRO A 35 -18.21 -7.61 -5.07
CA PRO A 35 -18.99 -8.16 -6.17
C PRO A 35 -18.50 -7.60 -7.51
N GLY A 36 -18.14 -8.48 -8.45
CA GLY A 36 -17.62 -8.07 -9.77
C GLY A 36 -16.14 -7.68 -9.82
N SER A 37 -15.43 -7.71 -8.68
CA SER A 37 -13.98 -7.52 -8.57
C SER A 37 -13.29 -8.81 -8.08
N GLY A 38 -11.96 -8.89 -8.16
CA GLY A 38 -11.24 -10.06 -7.62
C GLY A 38 -11.02 -11.19 -8.61
N PHE A 39 -10.18 -12.15 -8.20
CA PHE A 39 -9.94 -13.40 -8.96
C PHE A 39 -11.20 -14.27 -9.02
N ARG A 40 -12.06 -14.20 -7.99
CA ARG A 40 -13.35 -14.92 -7.90
C ARG A 40 -14.48 -14.08 -8.47
N ARG A 41 -14.36 -13.73 -9.76
CA ARG A 41 -15.31 -12.93 -10.53
C ARG A 41 -16.63 -13.71 -10.70
N GLY A 42 -17.51 -13.69 -9.69
CA GLY A 42 -18.79 -14.42 -9.73
C GLY A 42 -19.39 -14.79 -8.38
N GLY A 43 -18.65 -14.66 -7.27
CA GLY A 43 -19.24 -14.76 -5.94
C GLY A 43 -19.90 -13.45 -5.55
N ALA A 44 -21.17 -13.47 -5.14
CA ALA A 44 -21.74 -12.35 -4.40
C ALA A 44 -20.83 -12.09 -3.20
N ALA A 45 -20.28 -10.88 -3.06
CA ALA A 45 -19.58 -10.54 -1.83
C ALA A 45 -20.61 -10.66 -0.71
N VAL A 46 -20.45 -11.68 0.12
CA VAL A 46 -21.31 -11.88 1.27
C VAL A 46 -20.91 -10.78 2.24
N ALA A 47 -21.70 -9.71 2.27
CA ALA A 47 -21.59 -8.66 3.27
C ALA A 47 -21.70 -9.34 4.65
N GLY A 48 -20.56 -9.55 5.30
CA GLY A 48 -20.47 -10.29 6.56
C GLY A 48 -19.30 -11.27 6.69
N GLU A 49 -18.56 -11.57 5.61
CA GLU A 49 -17.35 -12.40 5.74
C GLU A 49 -16.25 -11.65 6.48
N LEU A 50 -15.79 -12.24 7.59
CA LEU A 50 -14.65 -11.79 8.36
C LEU A 50 -13.41 -12.51 7.88
N PHE A 51 -12.36 -11.76 7.57
CA PHE A 51 -11.03 -12.31 7.32
C PHE A 51 -10.07 -11.80 8.41
N LEU A 52 -9.46 -12.74 9.14
CA LEU A 52 -8.65 -12.46 10.33
C LEU A 52 -9.39 -11.60 11.38
N GLY A 53 -10.71 -11.80 11.50
CA GLY A 53 -11.55 -11.06 12.45
C GLY A 53 -11.95 -9.66 12.01
N LEU A 54 -11.57 -9.23 10.80
CA LEU A 54 -11.93 -7.93 10.24
C LEU A 54 -12.87 -8.10 9.04
N SER A 55 -13.82 -7.19 8.92
CA SER A 55 -14.77 -7.08 7.83
C SER A 55 -14.15 -6.47 6.57
N THR A 56 -14.79 -6.65 5.41
CA THR A 56 -14.35 -6.04 4.14
C THR A 56 -14.18 -4.51 4.25
N PRO A 57 -15.09 -3.72 4.86
CA PRO A 57 -14.90 -2.28 5.01
C PRO A 57 -13.65 -1.91 5.82
N GLU A 58 -13.30 -2.69 6.84
CA GLU A 58 -12.10 -2.46 7.65
C GLU A 58 -10.82 -2.73 6.84
N TRP A 59 -10.80 -3.83 6.07
CA TRP A 59 -9.71 -4.10 5.14
C TRP A 59 -9.56 -3.03 4.06
N VAL A 60 -10.68 -2.52 3.52
CA VAL A 60 -10.68 -1.38 2.58
C VAL A 60 -10.12 -0.13 3.24
N ALA A 61 -10.48 0.15 4.49
CA ALA A 61 -9.95 1.30 5.22
C ALA A 61 -8.44 1.19 5.45
N ILE A 62 -7.94 0.03 5.87
CA ILE A 62 -6.51 -0.26 6.04
C ILE A 62 -5.77 -0.09 4.71
N HIS A 63 -6.28 -0.69 3.62
CA HIS A 63 -5.69 -0.57 2.29
C HIS A 63 -5.62 0.90 1.86
N ARG A 64 -6.72 1.63 1.95
CA ARG A 64 -6.78 3.04 1.55
C ARG A 64 -5.79 3.91 2.33
N ILE A 65 -5.73 3.77 3.67
CA ILE A 65 -4.83 4.58 4.50
C ILE A 65 -3.37 4.24 4.19
N THR A 66 -3.02 2.95 4.13
CA THR A 66 -1.64 2.52 3.83
C THR A 66 -1.20 2.92 2.43
N SER A 67 -2.08 2.85 1.42
CA SER A 67 -1.81 3.34 0.07
C SER A 67 -1.62 4.86 -0.01
N LEU A 68 -2.42 5.64 0.73
CA LEU A 68 -2.25 7.10 0.78
C LEU A 68 -0.93 7.50 1.45
N ILE A 69 -0.57 6.84 2.55
CA ILE A 69 0.73 7.03 3.22
C ILE A 69 1.86 6.68 2.25
N LEU A 70 1.77 5.53 1.58
CA LEU A 70 2.75 5.12 0.58
C LEU A 70 2.88 6.17 -0.54
N ALA A 71 1.77 6.65 -1.10
CA ALA A 71 1.79 7.65 -2.18
C ALA A 71 2.53 8.93 -1.74
N ALA A 72 2.23 9.44 -0.54
CA ALA A 72 2.92 10.61 0.01
C ALA A 72 4.43 10.35 0.22
N LEU A 73 4.79 9.17 0.74
CA LEU A 73 6.18 8.79 0.97
C LEU A 73 6.95 8.60 -0.33
N ILE A 74 6.34 8.07 -1.39
CA ILE A 74 6.97 7.94 -2.70
C ILE A 74 7.26 9.33 -3.30
N LEU A 75 6.34 10.29 -3.18
CA LEU A 75 6.60 11.66 -3.60
C LEU A 75 7.80 12.26 -2.85
N LEU A 76 7.85 12.06 -1.53
CA LEU A 76 8.97 12.50 -0.70
C LEU A 76 10.29 11.80 -1.09
N HIS A 77 10.26 10.48 -1.29
CA HIS A 77 11.40 9.69 -1.73
C HIS A 77 11.97 10.23 -3.05
N ILE A 78 11.12 10.44 -4.06
CA ILE A 78 11.54 11.00 -5.35
C ILE A 78 12.17 12.39 -5.16
N ALA A 79 11.57 13.26 -4.34
CA ALA A 79 12.11 14.59 -4.06
C ALA A 79 13.49 14.53 -3.39
N LEU A 80 13.69 13.64 -2.41
CA LEU A 80 14.96 13.44 -1.72
C LEU A 80 16.05 12.89 -2.64
N HIS A 81 15.67 12.00 -3.56
CA HIS A 81 16.56 11.33 -4.51
C HIS A 81 16.68 12.04 -5.87
N TRP A 82 16.06 13.21 -6.05
CA TRP A 82 16.03 13.94 -7.33
C TRP A 82 17.43 14.20 -7.92
N ASN A 83 18.41 14.54 -7.09
CA ASN A 83 19.79 14.76 -7.54
C ASN A 83 20.46 13.48 -8.07
N TRP A 84 20.11 12.32 -7.52
CA TRP A 84 20.57 11.04 -8.03
C TRP A 84 19.89 10.72 -9.36
N ILE A 85 18.57 10.91 -9.48
CA ILE A 85 17.82 10.69 -10.73
C ILE A 85 18.41 11.53 -11.87
N ARG A 86 18.66 12.83 -11.63
CA ARG A 86 19.26 13.73 -12.64
C ARG A 86 20.64 13.31 -13.14
N LYS A 87 21.41 12.56 -12.34
CA LYS A 87 22.73 12.05 -12.74
C LYS A 87 22.65 10.90 -13.74
N TRP A 88 21.56 10.12 -13.72
CA TRP A 88 21.39 8.94 -14.58
C TRP A 88 20.60 9.23 -15.86
N VAL A 89 19.91 10.38 -15.94
CA VAL A 89 19.10 10.80 -17.09
C VAL A 89 19.90 11.68 -18.07
N ARG A 90 21.18 11.94 -17.79
CA ARG A 90 22.11 12.69 -18.66
C ARG A 90 23.23 11.77 -19.12
#